data_AF-A0A5P2CGZ5-F1
#
_entry.id   AF-A0A5P2CGZ5-F1
#
_cell.length_a   1.000
_cell.length_b   1.000
_cell.length_c   1.000
_cell.angle_alpha   90.00
_cell.angle_beta   90.00
_cell.angle_gamma   90.00
#
_symmetry.space_group_name_H-M   'P 1'
#
loop_
_entity.id
_entity.type
_entity.pdbx_description
1 polymer ?
#
loop_
_entity_poly.entity_id
_entity_poly.type
_entity_poly.pdbx_seq_one_letter_code
_entity_poly.pdbx_strand_id
1 'polypeptide(L)'
;MDDEEITLRLTRDQAFVLSDWLYQVLFRSDDLEGIVHDRAVWSPIYAISGTLDKTLSEIFMPDYSPRLEAAKDRLRADLYGGADESTTPGRDATDAPQAHQRERGTAGNHGEGDQGS
;
A
#
# COMPACT_ATOMS: atom_id res chain seq x y z
N MET A 1 -35.11 29.50 -4.63
CA MET A 1 -34.40 28.90 -5.79
C MET A 1 -34.50 27.41 -5.56
N ASP A 2 -34.75 26.61 -6.59
CA ASP A 2 -34.56 25.17 -6.46
C ASP A 2 -33.05 24.97 -6.33
N ASP A 3 -32.56 24.91 -5.09
CA ASP A 3 -31.16 24.64 -4.81
C ASP A 3 -30.93 23.17 -5.17
N GLU A 4 -30.41 22.95 -6.38
CA GLU A 4 -30.05 21.62 -6.85
C GLU A 4 -29.04 21.01 -5.88
N GLU A 5 -29.43 19.93 -5.21
CA GLU A 5 -28.59 19.25 -4.24
C GLU A 5 -27.45 18.52 -4.95
N ILE A 6 -26.20 18.90 -4.62
CA ILE A 6 -25.01 18.23 -5.13
C ILE A 6 -24.67 17.05 -4.22
N THR A 7 -24.76 15.83 -4.75
CA THR A 7 -24.40 14.60 -4.03
C THR A 7 -22.90 14.28 -4.17
N LEU A 8 -22.18 14.28 -3.06
CA LEU A 8 -20.80 13.78 -2.99
C LEU A 8 -20.79 12.33 -2.48
N ARG A 9 -20.20 11.42 -3.25
CA ARG A 9 -20.00 10.02 -2.83
C ARG A 9 -18.56 9.80 -2.36
N LEU A 10 -18.42 9.34 -1.13
CA LEU A 10 -17.14 8.98 -0.52
C LEU A 10 -17.11 7.49 -0.20
N THR A 11 -15.95 6.85 -0.34
CA THR A 11 -15.73 5.53 0.26
C THR A 11 -15.74 5.64 1.78
N ARG A 12 -15.87 4.51 2.50
CA ARG A 12 -15.84 4.54 3.97
C ARG A 12 -14.52 5.10 4.49
N ASP A 13 -13.40 4.74 3.87
CA ASP A 13 -12.07 5.25 4.24
C ASP A 13 -11.94 6.75 3.97
N GLN A 14 -12.39 7.24 2.82
CA GLN A 14 -12.40 8.67 2.51
C GLN A 14 -13.24 9.46 3.51
N ALA A 15 -14.45 8.99 3.79
CA ALA A 15 -15.36 9.62 4.76
C ALA A 15 -14.72 9.65 6.16
N PHE A 16 -14.09 8.54 6.57
CA PHE A 16 -13.49 8.41 7.90
C PHE A 16 -12.29 9.34 8.09
N VAL A 17 -11.37 9.36 7.13
CA VAL A 17 -10.19 10.23 7.17
C VAL A 17 -10.57 11.72 7.07
N LEU A 18 -11.54 12.06 6.22
CA LEU A 18 -12.03 13.44 6.12
C LEU A 18 -12.72 13.89 7.42
N SER A 19 -13.51 13.02 8.04
CA SER A 19 -14.18 13.33 9.32
C SER A 19 -13.17 13.59 10.44
N ASP A 20 -12.10 12.78 10.55
CA ASP A 20 -11.03 13.01 11.52
C ASP A 20 -10.36 14.38 11.30
N TRP A 21 -9.98 14.67 10.05
CA TRP A 21 -9.32 15.94 9.73
C TRP A 21 -10.22 17.15 10.03
N LEU A 22 -11.51 17.08 9.67
CA LEU A 22 -12.49 18.13 9.95
C LEU A 22 -12.64 18.36 11.46
N TYR A 23 -12.69 17.30 12.26
CA TYR A 23 -12.76 17.42 13.70
C TYR A 23 -11.52 18.12 14.27
N GLN A 24 -10.32 17.71 13.84
CA GLN A 24 -9.07 18.32 14.29
C GLN A 24 -9.00 19.80 13.91
N VAL A 25 -9.36 20.14 12.67
CA VAL A 25 -9.28 21.52 12.19
C VAL A 25 -10.33 22.41 12.84
N LEU A 26 -11.59 21.95 12.96
CA LEU A 26 -12.68 22.78 13.49
C LEU A 26 -12.66 22.93 15.01
N PHE A 27 -12.19 21.93 15.76
CA PHE A 27 -12.35 21.89 17.22
C PHE A 27 -11.05 21.79 18.00
N ARG A 28 -9.93 21.47 17.35
CA ARG A 28 -8.63 21.26 18.01
C ARG A 28 -7.56 22.25 17.56
N SER A 29 -7.79 22.97 16.47
CA SER A 29 -6.93 24.05 16.01
C SER A 29 -7.39 25.39 16.59
N ASP A 30 -6.46 26.14 17.17
CA ASP A 30 -6.68 27.54 17.57
C ASP A 30 -6.53 28.51 16.38
N ASP A 31 -6.12 28.01 15.20
CA ASP A 31 -5.83 28.79 14.00
C ASP A 31 -6.68 28.34 12.80
N LEU A 32 -8.00 28.20 13.02
CA LEU A 32 -8.92 27.82 11.95
C LEU A 32 -8.94 28.86 10.81
N GLU A 33 -8.86 30.15 11.14
CA GLU A 33 -8.79 31.24 10.15
C GLU A 33 -7.49 31.20 9.34
N GLY A 34 -6.40 30.65 9.88
CA GLY A 34 -5.14 30.40 9.16
C GLY A 34 -5.19 29.19 8.21
N ILE A 35 -6.17 28.29 8.35
CA ILE A 35 -6.35 27.12 7.49
C ILE A 35 -7.45 27.38 6.44
N VAL A 36 -8.55 28.01 6.86
CA VAL A 36 -9.72 28.33 6.02
C VAL A 36 -9.93 29.84 6.01
N HIS A 37 -9.15 30.52 5.17
CA HIS A 37 -9.11 31.98 5.11
C HIS A 37 -10.43 32.62 4.63
N ASP A 38 -11.10 32.00 3.66
CA ASP A 38 -12.36 32.53 3.14
C ASP A 38 -13.55 32.01 3.97
N ARG A 39 -14.25 32.94 4.63
CA ARG A 39 -15.41 32.63 5.47
C ARG A 39 -16.57 32.00 4.68
N ALA A 40 -16.68 32.25 3.37
CA ALA A 40 -17.69 31.59 2.53
C ALA A 40 -17.50 30.07 2.49
N VAL A 41 -16.26 29.57 2.65
CA VAL A 41 -15.93 28.13 2.66
C VAL A 41 -16.39 27.45 3.96
N TRP A 42 -16.65 28.21 5.03
CA TRP A 42 -17.07 27.64 6.30
C TRP A 42 -18.44 26.96 6.18
N SER A 43 -19.36 27.55 5.40
CA SER A 43 -20.69 26.99 5.20
C SER A 43 -20.67 25.56 4.63
N PRO A 44 -20.01 25.28 3.50
CA PRO A 44 -19.91 23.90 2.99
C PRO A 44 -19.11 22.98 3.92
N ILE A 45 -18.08 23.49 4.62
CA ILE A 45 -17.34 22.69 5.62
C ILE A 45 -18.26 22.22 6.74
N TYR A 46 -19.09 23.09 7.31
CA TYR A 46 -20.06 22.71 8.34
C TYR A 46 -21.13 21.74 7.82
N ALA A 47 -21.59 21.93 6.57
CA ALA A 47 -22.55 21.01 5.95
C ALA A 47 -21.98 19.60 5.77
N ILE A 48 -20.73 19.49 5.30
CA ILE A 48 -20.02 18.21 5.15
C ILE A 48 -19.77 17.59 6.53
N SER A 49 -19.20 18.36 7.46
CA SER A 49 -18.90 17.88 8.82
C SER A 49 -20.16 17.36 9.52
N GLY A 50 -21.26 18.11 9.46
CA GLY A 50 -22.51 17.72 10.09
C GLY A 50 -23.17 16.49 9.45
N THR A 51 -22.96 16.27 8.15
CA THR A 51 -23.40 15.05 7.46
C THR A 51 -22.57 13.84 7.89
N LEU A 52 -21.25 13.99 7.95
CA LEU A 52 -20.32 12.93 8.34
C LEU A 52 -20.48 12.51 9.81
N ASP A 53 -20.62 13.47 10.73
CA ASP A 53 -20.82 13.21 12.17
C ASP A 53 -22.07 12.35 12.44
N LYS A 54 -23.13 12.53 11.63
CA LYS A 54 -24.37 11.73 11.73
C LYS A 54 -24.26 10.32 11.13
N THR A 55 -23.29 10.07 10.26
CA THR A 55 -23.17 8.82 9.49
C THR A 55 -22.00 7.93 9.90
N LEU A 56 -21.00 8.47 10.60
CA LEU A 56 -19.82 7.75 11.06
C LEU A 56 -19.88 7.58 12.58
N SER A 57 -20.03 6.34 13.04
CA SER A 57 -19.96 6.01 14.47
C SER A 57 -18.57 5.53 14.89
N GLU A 58 -17.66 5.33 13.93
CA GLU A 58 -16.31 4.82 14.14
C GLU A 58 -15.48 5.71 15.06
N ILE A 59 -15.77 7.02 15.12
CA ILE A 59 -15.09 7.97 16.01
C ILE A 59 -15.22 7.61 17.50
N PHE A 60 -16.22 6.79 17.85
CA PHE A 60 -16.47 6.33 19.21
C PHE A 60 -15.92 4.92 19.50
N MET A 61 -15.27 4.28 18.53
CA MET A 61 -14.76 2.93 18.70
C MET A 61 -13.47 2.90 19.54
N PRO A 62 -13.27 1.89 20.40
CA PRO A 62 -12.08 1.79 21.24
C PRO A 62 -10.79 1.54 20.43
N ASP A 63 -10.90 1.00 19.22
CA ASP A 63 -9.82 0.80 18.26
C ASP A 63 -9.81 1.88 17.15
N TYR A 64 -10.31 3.08 17.46
CA TYR A 64 -10.36 4.21 16.52
C TYR A 64 -9.03 4.49 15.83
N SER A 65 -7.97 4.75 16.61
CA SER A 65 -6.67 5.16 16.08
C SER A 65 -6.05 4.14 15.11
N PRO A 66 -5.94 2.84 15.44
CA PRO A 66 -5.40 1.88 14.49
C PRO A 66 -6.25 1.71 13.23
N ARG A 67 -7.59 1.85 13.33
CA ARG A 67 -8.47 1.84 12.14
C ARG A 67 -8.23 3.04 11.23
N LEU A 68 -8.07 4.22 11.83
CA LEU A 68 -7.85 5.46 11.12
C LEU A 68 -6.53 5.41 10.33
N GLU A 69 -5.45 4.94 10.96
CA GLU A 69 -4.17 4.79 10.25
C GLU A 69 -4.24 3.76 9.14
N ALA A 70 -4.90 2.62 9.36
CA ALA A 70 -5.10 1.62 8.30
C ALA A 70 -5.91 2.18 7.11
N ALA A 71 -6.91 3.04 7.37
CA ALA A 71 -7.67 3.72 6.32
C ALA A 71 -6.79 4.72 5.56
N LYS A 72 -5.98 5.53 6.27
CA LYS A 72 -5.03 6.46 5.64
C LYS A 72 -4.02 5.72 4.77
N ASP A 73 -3.51 4.57 5.22
CA ASP A 73 -2.53 3.79 4.47
C ASP A 73 -3.11 3.24 3.17
N ARG A 74 -4.35 2.70 3.20
CA ARG A 74 -5.05 2.29 1.97
C ARG A 74 -5.22 3.45 1.00
N LEU A 75 -5.69 4.61 1.49
CA LEU A 75 -5.86 5.79 0.63
C LEU A 75 -4.54 6.31 0.05
N ARG A 76 -3.44 6.27 0.81
CA ARG A 76 -2.12 6.65 0.32
C ARG A 76 -1.62 5.69 -0.76
N ALA A 77 -1.80 4.38 -0.55
CA ALA A 77 -1.43 3.37 -1.54
C ALA A 77 -2.21 3.56 -2.85
N ASP A 78 -3.51 3.89 -2.77
CA ASP A 78 -4.34 4.18 -3.94
C ASP A 78 -3.89 5.45 -4.68
N LEU A 79 -3.48 6.51 -3.94
CA LEU A 79 -3.10 7.80 -4.53
C LEU A 79 -1.72 7.80 -5.17
N TYR A 80 -0.74 7.14 -4.54
CA TYR A 80 0.67 7.19 -4.99
C TYR A 80 1.10 5.94 -5.76
N GLY A 81 0.18 5.00 -5.98
CA GLY A 81 0.49 3.67 -6.50
C GLY A 81 1.21 2.86 -5.42
N GLY A 82 0.74 1.64 -5.14
CA GLY A 82 1.47 0.72 -4.28
C GLY A 82 2.92 0.63 -4.79
N ALA A 83 3.88 0.95 -3.92
CA ALA A 83 5.30 0.86 -4.21
C ALA A 83 5.78 -0.60 -4.30
N ASP A 84 5.01 -1.45 -4.98
CA ASP A 84 5.25 -2.87 -5.18
C ASP A 84 4.80 -3.27 -6.60
N GLU A 85 5.36 -2.63 -7.62
CA GLU A 85 5.49 -3.27 -8.93
C GLU A 85 6.78 -2.82 -9.62
N SER A 86 7.88 -3.53 -9.33
CA SER A 86 8.92 -3.98 -10.28
C SER A 86 10.29 -4.15 -9.59
N THR A 87 10.43 -5.21 -8.80
CA THR A 87 11.65 -6.03 -8.87
C THR A 87 11.22 -7.48 -8.75
N THR A 88 10.71 -8.01 -9.86
CA THR A 88 10.76 -9.45 -10.14
C THR A 88 12.20 -9.92 -9.89
N PRO A 89 12.47 -10.87 -8.97
CA PRO A 89 13.76 -11.55 -8.98
C PRO A 89 13.79 -12.31 -10.30
N GLY A 90 14.67 -11.91 -11.20
CA GLY A 90 14.93 -12.64 -12.43
C GLY A 90 15.18 -14.11 -12.09
N ARG A 91 14.20 -14.96 -12.41
CA ARG A 91 14.46 -16.34 -12.80
C ARG A 91 15.29 -16.25 -14.06
N ASP A 92 16.60 -16.38 -13.91
CA ASP A 92 17.49 -17.00 -14.89
C ASP A 92 18.89 -17.13 -14.29
N ALA A 93 19.03 -18.12 -13.41
CA ALA A 93 20.31 -18.76 -13.11
C ALA A 93 20.05 -20.24 -12.84
N THR A 94 19.43 -20.92 -13.80
CA THR A 94 19.38 -22.38 -13.82
C THR A 94 19.45 -22.86 -15.25
N ASP A 95 20.61 -22.63 -15.88
CA ASP A 95 21.05 -23.51 -16.96
C ASP A 95 22.50 -23.90 -16.72
N ALA A 96 22.67 -25.01 -16.00
CA ALA A 96 23.90 -25.76 -15.96
C ALA A 96 23.52 -27.23 -16.26
N PRO A 97 23.82 -27.76 -17.46
CA PRO A 97 23.52 -29.15 -17.75
C PRO A 97 24.48 -30.05 -16.99
N GLN A 98 23.93 -30.90 -16.14
CA GLN A 98 24.63 -31.98 -15.46
C GLN A 98 25.14 -33.03 -16.48
N ALA A 99 26.46 -33.07 -16.71
CA ALA A 99 27.11 -34.13 -17.44
C ALA A 99 27.85 -35.11 -16.50
N HIS A 100 27.07 -36.04 -15.95
CA HIS A 100 27.33 -37.49 -15.95
C HIS A 100 28.58 -38.01 -15.20
N GLN A 101 28.27 -38.58 -14.04
CA GLN A 101 29.03 -39.66 -13.39
C GLN A 101 29.09 -40.90 -14.29
N ARG A 102 30.30 -41.38 -14.61
CA ARG A 102 30.57 -42.80 -14.91
C ARG A 102 31.94 -43.20 -14.39
N GLU A 103 31.95 -43.78 -13.19
CA GLU A 103 32.96 -44.75 -12.78
C GLU A 103 32.85 -45.98 -13.69
N ARG A 104 33.97 -46.42 -14.27
CA ARG A 104 34.10 -47.78 -14.80
C ARG A 104 35.54 -48.26 -14.63
N GLY A 105 35.72 -49.16 -13.66
CA GLY A 105 36.94 -49.93 -13.51
C GLY A 105 37.10 -51.01 -14.58
N THR A 106 38.37 -51.41 -14.73
CA THR A 106 38.91 -52.73 -15.13
C THR A 106 38.51 -53.34 -16.49
N ALA A 107 39.48 -53.52 -17.40
CA ALA A 107 40.19 -54.81 -17.63
C ALA A 107 41.02 -54.81 -18.94
N GLY A 108 42.27 -55.30 -18.83
CA GLY A 108 43.08 -55.98 -19.87
C GLY A 108 43.59 -55.15 -21.06
N ASN A 109 44.74 -55.41 -21.68
CA ASN A 109 45.66 -56.54 -21.60
C ASN A 109 47.01 -56.14 -22.25
N HIS A 110 48.11 -56.63 -21.66
CA HIS A 110 49.30 -57.25 -22.28
C HIS A 110 50.01 -56.60 -23.50
N GLY A 111 51.33 -56.41 -23.36
CA GLY A 111 52.26 -56.06 -24.44
C GLY A 111 53.71 -56.01 -23.95
N GLU A 112 54.34 -57.18 -23.92
CA GLU A 112 55.73 -57.49 -23.60
C GLU A 112 56.74 -56.78 -24.51
N GLY A 113 57.94 -56.45 -24.00
CA GLY A 113 59.00 -55.81 -24.78
C GLY A 113 60.23 -55.42 -23.97
N ASP A 114 60.88 -56.42 -23.40
CA ASP A 114 62.27 -56.37 -22.94
C ASP A 114 63.24 -56.23 -24.13
N GLN A 115 64.28 -55.39 -24.02
CA GLN A 115 65.68 -55.63 -24.44
C GLN A 115 66.51 -54.35 -24.73
N GLY A 116 67.77 -54.38 -24.27
CA GLY A 116 68.92 -53.65 -24.83
C GLY A 116 69.64 -52.78 -23.78
N SER A 117 70.50 -53.35 -22.93
CA SER A 117 71.98 -53.48 -23.08
C SER A 117 72.76 -52.16 -23.02
#